data_AF-A0A965Y0D8-F1
#
_entry.id   AF-A0A965Y0D8-F1
#
_cell.length_a   1.000
_cell.length_b   1.000
_cell.length_c   1.000
_cell.angle_alpha   90.00
_cell.angle_beta   90.00
_cell.angle_gamma   90.00
#
_symmetry.space_group_name_H-M   'P 1'
#
loop_
_entity.id
_entity.type
_entity.pdbx_description
1 polymer ?
#
loop_
_entity_poly.entity_id
_entity_poly.type
_entity_poly.pdbx_seq_one_letter_code
_entity_poly.pdbx_strand_id
1 'polypeptide(L)'
;PYIRPQENSAHADTRWVAVLDDLGQGLIFSGLPGFSFTAHDYSDEALTEAAHDDLIERDESATWLHLDAVQGGLGSNSCGPEPLASYRAMPERRQFSCFMRPYAEGLHDPFERSLTLPE
;
A
#
# COMPACT_ATOMS: atom_id res chain seq x y z
N PRO A 1 11.68 -3.17 13.02
CA PRO A 1 10.36 -3.84 13.14
C PRO A 1 9.73 -3.51 14.50
N TYR A 2 8.39 -3.39 14.58
CA TYR A 2 7.70 -3.29 15.87
C TYR A 2 7.81 -4.63 16.62
N ILE A 3 8.01 -4.61 17.95
CA ILE A 3 8.17 -5.83 18.76
C ILE A 3 6.98 -6.77 18.59
N ARG A 4 5.76 -6.22 18.71
CA ARG A 4 4.54 -6.89 18.27
C ARG A 4 4.20 -6.39 16.87
N PRO A 5 4.16 -7.27 15.86
CA PRO A 5 3.77 -6.92 14.50
C PRO A 5 2.42 -6.19 14.44
N GLN A 6 2.39 -5.12 13.65
CA GLN A 6 1.28 -4.19 13.50
C GLN A 6 1.35 -3.56 12.09
N GLU A 7 0.23 -2.97 11.65
CA GLU A 7 0.15 -2.17 10.42
C GLU A 7 1.33 -1.20 10.29
N ASN A 8 1.98 -1.18 9.12
CA ASN A 8 3.22 -0.46 8.92
C ASN A 8 3.52 -0.15 7.44
N SER A 9 4.44 0.78 7.22
CA SER A 9 5.04 1.10 5.91
C SER A 9 4.08 1.69 4.86
N ALA A 10 2.98 2.30 5.30
CA ALA A 10 2.08 3.02 4.39
C ALA A 10 2.76 4.27 3.81
N HIS A 11 2.73 4.40 2.48
CA HIS A 11 3.19 5.56 1.72
C HIS A 11 1.99 6.38 1.25
N ALA A 12 1.74 7.52 1.90
CA ALA A 12 0.66 8.44 1.54
C ALA A 12 1.02 9.39 0.38
N ASP A 13 0.01 10.03 -0.20
CA ASP A 13 0.13 11.01 -1.29
C ASP A 13 0.86 10.47 -2.55
N THR A 14 0.73 9.16 -2.78
CA THR A 14 1.35 8.47 -3.91
C THR A 14 0.60 8.76 -5.20
N ARG A 15 1.33 9.11 -6.27
CA ARG A 15 0.78 9.27 -7.63
C ARG A 15 0.85 7.97 -8.42
N TRP A 16 1.95 7.24 -8.27
CA TRP A 16 2.17 5.94 -8.88
C TRP A 16 3.09 5.07 -8.03
N VAL A 17 2.98 3.76 -8.20
CA VAL A 17 3.88 2.75 -7.63
C VAL A 17 4.15 1.69 -8.69
N ALA A 18 5.40 1.24 -8.80
CA ALA A 18 5.79 0.12 -9.65
C ALA A 18 6.31 -1.02 -8.77
N VAL A 19 5.81 -2.24 -8.99
CA VAL A 19 6.25 -3.46 -8.30
C VAL A 19 6.86 -4.38 -9.34
N LEU A 20 8.15 -4.70 -9.16
CA LEU A 20 8.99 -5.37 -10.16
C LEU A 20 9.63 -6.63 -9.57
N ASP A 21 9.90 -7.59 -10.44
CA ASP A 21 10.79 -8.70 -10.15
C ASP A 21 12.28 -8.30 -10.29
N ASP A 22 13.17 -9.24 -9.98
CA ASP A 22 14.63 -9.06 -10.10
C ASP A 22 15.12 -8.83 -11.53
N LEU A 23 14.26 -9.09 -12.54
CA LEU A 23 14.54 -8.83 -13.96
C LEU A 23 14.03 -7.44 -14.39
N GLY A 24 13.49 -6.65 -13.46
CA GLY A 24 12.95 -5.32 -13.70
C GLY A 24 11.60 -5.32 -14.40
N GLN A 25 10.87 -6.45 -14.41
CA GLN A 25 9.57 -6.59 -15.04
C GLN A 25 8.45 -6.61 -14.00
N GLY A 26 7.31 -6.01 -14.30
CA GLY A 26 6.16 -6.08 -13.42
C GLY A 26 5.03 -5.14 -13.80
N LEU A 27 4.44 -4.52 -12.80
CA LEU A 27 3.24 -3.70 -12.95
C LEU A 27 3.48 -2.30 -12.37
N ILE A 28 2.94 -1.29 -13.05
CA ILE A 28 2.81 0.06 -12.53
C ILE A 28 1.33 0.37 -12.29
N PHE A 29 1.06 0.95 -11.13
CA PHE A 29 -0.24 1.44 -10.69
C PHE A 29 -0.22 2.95 -10.62
N SER A 30 -1.25 3.62 -11.12
CA SER A 30 -1.34 5.08 -11.14
C SER A 30 -2.73 5.51 -10.70
N GLY A 31 -2.80 6.44 -9.75
CA GLY A 31 -4.08 6.86 -9.16
C GLY A 31 -4.41 8.30 -9.50
N LEU A 32 -5.71 8.56 -9.64
CA LEU A 32 -6.27 9.91 -9.82
C LEU A 32 -7.30 10.17 -8.71
N PRO A 33 -7.09 11.17 -7.83
CA PRO A 33 -5.98 12.11 -7.79
C PRO A 33 -4.69 11.51 -7.21
N GLY A 34 -4.75 10.49 -6.35
CA GLY A 34 -3.62 9.86 -5.68
C GLY A 34 -4.13 8.83 -4.67
N PHE A 35 -3.24 8.09 -4.01
CA PHE A 35 -3.58 7.00 -3.09
C PHE A 35 -2.49 6.78 -2.04
N SER A 36 -2.79 5.97 -1.04
CA SER A 36 -1.78 5.37 -0.16
C SER A 36 -1.50 3.94 -0.60
N PHE A 37 -0.28 3.44 -0.39
CA PHE A 37 0.01 2.02 -0.60
C PHE A 37 0.90 1.43 0.48
N THR A 38 0.77 0.12 0.66
CA THR A 38 1.73 -0.74 1.34
C THR A 38 2.12 -1.88 0.40
N ALA A 39 3.34 -2.40 0.54
CA ALA A 39 3.81 -3.56 -0.21
C ALA A 39 4.62 -4.44 0.74
N HIS A 40 4.13 -5.66 0.97
CA HIS A 40 4.71 -6.60 1.93
C HIS A 40 4.96 -7.97 1.29
N ASP A 41 5.83 -8.75 1.91
CA ASP A 41 6.04 -10.17 1.62
C ASP A 41 5.29 -11.07 2.62
N TYR A 42 4.15 -10.60 3.12
CA TYR A 42 3.27 -11.32 4.06
C TYR A 42 1.85 -10.77 3.94
N SER A 43 0.86 -11.58 4.34
CA SER A 43 -0.55 -11.17 4.36
C SER A 43 -0.93 -10.41 5.64
N ASP A 44 -2.08 -9.74 5.62
CA ASP A 44 -2.65 -9.07 6.80
C ASP A 44 -2.95 -10.06 7.94
N GLU A 45 -3.39 -11.28 7.59
CA GLU A 45 -3.66 -12.35 8.55
C GLU A 45 -2.36 -12.79 9.24
N ALA A 46 -1.30 -13.06 8.45
CA ALA A 46 0.01 -13.45 8.99
C ALA A 46 0.58 -12.36 9.91
N LEU A 47 0.45 -11.09 9.53
CA LEU A 47 0.84 -9.94 10.36
C LEU A 47 0.03 -9.87 11.66
N THR A 48 -1.27 -10.12 11.60
CA THR A 48 -2.18 -10.03 12.74
C THR A 48 -1.99 -11.16 13.75
N GLU A 49 -1.71 -12.37 13.27
CA GLU A 49 -1.54 -13.57 14.09
C GLU A 49 -0.18 -13.62 14.80
N ALA A 50 0.86 -13.05 14.19
CA ALA A 50 2.21 -13.08 14.73
C ALA A 50 2.34 -12.30 16.06
N ALA A 51 2.84 -12.99 17.09
CA ALA A 51 3.09 -12.36 18.40
C ALA A 51 4.40 -11.55 18.44
N HIS A 52 5.37 -11.92 17.60
CA HIS A 52 6.69 -11.30 17.45
C HIS A 52 7.07 -11.27 15.97
N ASP A 53 7.98 -10.39 15.58
CA ASP A 53 8.34 -10.15 14.18
C ASP A 53 9.00 -11.34 13.48
N ASP A 54 9.74 -12.16 14.22
CA ASP A 54 10.33 -13.41 13.74
C ASP A 54 9.30 -14.52 13.45
N LEU A 55 8.06 -14.35 13.91
CA LEU A 55 6.96 -15.30 13.74
C LEU A 55 6.00 -14.95 12.60
N ILE A 56 6.25 -13.87 11.86
CA ILE A 56 5.45 -13.52 10.68
C ILE A 56 5.68 -14.58 9.60
N GLU A 57 4.62 -15.29 9.21
CA GLU A 57 4.66 -16.20 8.07
C GLU A 57 4.80 -15.38 6.77
N ARG A 58 5.98 -15.43 6.16
CA ARG A 58 6.29 -14.70 4.93
C ARG A 58 5.94 -15.53 3.69
N ASP A 59 5.48 -14.83 2.67
CA ASP A 59 5.20 -15.34 1.34
C ASP A 59 6.34 -14.91 0.39
N GLU A 60 7.31 -15.80 0.19
CA GLU A 60 8.43 -15.57 -0.74
C GLU A 60 8.00 -15.58 -2.21
N SER A 61 6.75 -15.97 -2.52
CA SER A 61 6.27 -16.15 -3.89
C SER A 61 5.42 -14.99 -4.40
N ALA A 62 5.02 -14.07 -3.53
CA ALA A 62 4.13 -12.97 -3.89
C ALA A 62 4.45 -11.67 -3.13
N THR A 63 3.99 -10.57 -3.71
CA THR A 63 3.92 -9.27 -3.03
C THR A 63 2.47 -8.94 -2.72
N TRP A 64 2.18 -8.69 -1.45
CA TRP A 64 0.90 -8.23 -0.95
C TRP A 64 0.85 -6.70 -1.06
N LEU A 65 0.19 -6.21 -2.10
CA LEU A 65 0.08 -4.78 -2.43
C LEU A 65 -1.32 -4.26 -2.08
N HIS A 66 -1.39 -3.24 -1.23
CA HIS A 66 -2.63 -2.52 -0.92
C HIS A 66 -2.61 -1.16 -1.61
N LEU A 67 -3.74 -0.77 -2.22
CA LEU A 67 -3.93 0.54 -2.85
C LEU A 67 -5.16 1.19 -2.22
N ASP A 68 -4.93 2.11 -1.30
CA ASP A 68 -5.96 2.66 -0.44
C ASP A 68 -6.34 4.09 -0.82
N ALA A 69 -7.64 4.34 -0.95
CA ALA A 69 -8.15 5.70 -1.09
C ALA A 69 -8.05 6.48 0.23
N VAL A 70 -8.23 5.79 1.35
CA VAL A 70 -8.18 6.33 2.71
C VAL A 70 -7.74 5.22 3.66
N GLN A 71 -6.82 5.55 4.56
CA GLN A 71 -6.49 4.75 5.73
C GLN A 71 -6.80 5.56 6.99
N GLY A 72 -7.28 4.89 8.04
CA GLY A 72 -7.55 5.56 9.32
C GLY A 72 -6.27 6.04 9.98
N GLY A 73 -6.31 7.22 10.59
CA GLY A 73 -5.20 7.72 11.41
C GLY A 73 -4.99 6.88 12.67
N LEU A 74 -3.76 6.85 13.18
CA LEU A 74 -3.36 5.98 14.29
C LEU A 74 -3.93 6.40 15.65
N GLY A 75 -3.87 7.69 15.97
CA GLY A 75 -4.18 8.18 17.32
C GLY A 75 -3.24 7.59 18.38
N SER A 76 -3.73 7.46 19.62
CA SER A 76 -3.00 6.85 20.73
C SER A 76 -3.90 6.00 21.63
N ASN A 77 -4.94 5.39 21.04
CA ASN A 77 -6.04 4.75 21.76
C ASN A 77 -5.65 3.42 22.48
N SER A 78 -4.36 3.10 22.55
CA SER A 78 -3.84 2.07 23.44
C SER A 78 -3.83 2.53 24.90
N CYS A 79 -3.50 3.81 25.13
CA CYS A 79 -3.57 4.49 26.43
C CYS A 79 -3.57 6.01 26.22
N GLY A 80 -4.66 6.52 25.64
CA GLY A 80 -4.76 7.92 25.20
C GLY A 80 -5.97 8.14 24.30
N PRO A 81 -6.09 9.30 23.67
CA PRO A 81 -7.23 9.61 22.82
C PRO A 81 -7.27 8.76 21.54
N GLU A 82 -8.48 8.54 21.06
CA GLU A 82 -8.77 8.13 19.68
C GLU A 82 -8.15 9.12 18.66
N PRO A 83 -7.98 8.71 17.39
CA PRO A 83 -7.62 9.64 16.33
C PRO A 83 -8.59 10.84 16.30
N LEU A 84 -8.06 12.04 16.00
CA LEU A 84 -8.92 13.22 15.81
C LEU A 84 -9.99 12.92 14.75
N ALA A 85 -11.18 13.46 14.91
CA ALA A 85 -12.31 13.18 14.02
C ALA A 85 -11.98 13.40 12.53
N SER A 86 -11.14 14.40 12.21
CA SER A 86 -10.66 14.70 10.86
C SER A 86 -9.75 13.63 10.24
N TYR A 87 -9.19 12.73 11.05
CA TYR A 87 -8.29 11.64 10.61
C TYR A 87 -8.94 10.26 10.70
N ARG A 88 -10.24 10.17 10.99
CA ARG A 88 -10.96 8.89 11.01
C ARG A 88 -11.46 8.56 9.61
N ALA A 89 -11.27 7.32 9.20
CA ALA A 89 -11.93 6.78 8.02
C ALA A 89 -13.39 6.50 8.37
N MET A 90 -14.30 7.37 7.95
CA MET A 90 -15.74 7.23 8.21
C MET A 90 -16.41 6.35 7.15
N PRO A 91 -17.47 5.60 7.50
CA PRO A 91 -18.21 4.74 6.56
C PRO A 91 -19.08 5.59 5.63
N GLU A 92 -18.46 6.20 4.64
CA GLU A 92 -19.11 7.06 3.66
C GLU A 92 -18.85 6.56 2.24
N ARG A 93 -19.70 6.99 1.29
CA ARG A 93 -19.50 6.66 -0.12
C ARG A 93 -18.20 7.30 -0.60
N ARG A 94 -17.24 6.46 -0.99
CA ARG A 94 -15.99 6.87 -1.64
C ARG A 94 -15.90 6.26 -3.03
N GLN A 95 -15.26 6.98 -3.94
CA GLN A 95 -14.89 6.45 -5.24
C GLN A 95 -13.36 6.39 -5.28
N PHE A 96 -12.85 5.23 -5.67
CA PHE A 96 -11.44 4.98 -5.89
C PHE A 96 -11.25 4.48 -7.31
N SER A 97 -10.21 4.96 -7.99
CA SER A 97 -9.88 4.52 -9.34
C SER A 97 -8.37 4.54 -9.51
N CYS A 98 -7.83 3.46 -10.05
CA CYS A 98 -6.44 3.34 -10.42
C CYS A 98 -6.34 2.67 -11.78
N PHE A 99 -5.22 2.93 -12.46
CA PHE A 99 -4.84 2.25 -13.68
C PHE A 99 -3.70 1.31 -13.38
N MET A 100 -3.78 0.10 -13.91
CA MET A 100 -2.74 -0.93 -13.80
C MET A 100 -2.23 -1.25 -15.20
N ARG A 101 -0.90 -1.27 -15.38
CA ARG A 101 -0.27 -1.53 -16.68
C ARG A 101 1.01 -2.34 -16.51
N PRO A 102 1.39 -3.15 -17.50
CA PRO A 102 2.74 -3.71 -17.57
C PRO A 102 3.80 -2.60 -17.61
N TYR A 103 4.87 -2.80 -16.84
CA TYR A 103 6.03 -1.96 -16.76
C TYR A 103 7.32 -2.79 -16.80
N ALA A 104 8.34 -2.28 -17.47
CA ALA A 104 9.66 -2.87 -17.49
C ALA A 104 10.70 -1.75 -17.40
N GLU A 105 11.64 -1.90 -16.46
CA GLU A 105 12.72 -0.95 -16.27
C GLU A 105 13.59 -0.85 -17.54
N GLY A 106 14.01 0.38 -17.88
CA GLY A 106 14.79 0.65 -19.09
C GLY A 106 14.00 0.65 -20.40
N LEU A 107 12.80 0.07 -20.43
CA LEU A 107 11.90 0.14 -21.58
C LEU A 107 10.91 1.30 -21.47
N HIS A 108 10.40 1.59 -20.27
CA HIS A 108 9.42 2.64 -20.01
C HIS A 108 9.97 3.69 -19.04
N ASP A 109 9.65 4.96 -19.26
CA ASP A 109 9.77 5.99 -18.23
C ASP A 109 8.56 5.88 -17.28
N PRO A 110 8.76 5.79 -15.95
CA PRO A 110 7.66 5.56 -15.01
C PRO A 110 6.71 6.74 -14.92
N PHE A 111 7.21 7.97 -15.06
CA PHE A 111 6.40 9.18 -15.00
C PHE A 111 5.45 9.25 -16.21
N GLU A 112 5.99 9.12 -17.43
CA GLU A 112 5.20 9.09 -18.67
C GLU A 112 4.20 7.94 -18.69
N ARG A 113 4.61 6.76 -18.19
CA ARG A 113 3.74 5.58 -18.12
C ARG A 113 2.58 5.77 -17.13
N SER A 114 2.80 6.56 -16.08
CA SER A 114 1.79 6.84 -15.05
C SER A 114 0.75 7.89 -15.45
N LEU A 115 1.13 8.84 -16.32
CA LEU A 115 0.25 9.95 -16.72
C LEU A 115 -0.73 9.59 -17.83
N THR A 116 -0.37 8.63 -18.68
CA THR A 116 -1.17 8.27 -19.84
C THR A 116 -2.35 7.40 -19.40
N LEU A 117 -3.54 8.01 -19.32
CA LEU A 117 -4.78 7.28 -19.17
C LEU A 117 -4.98 6.38 -20.40
N PRO A 118 -5.34 5.11 -20.24
CA PRO A 118 -5.70 4.27 -21.38
C PRO A 118 -6.91 4.89 -22.10
N GLU A 119 -6.86 4.89 -23.44
CA GLU A 119 -7.98 5.24 -24.31
C GLU A 119 -9.17 4.27 -24.13
#